data_AF-A0A661B1Y6-F1
#
_entry.id   AF-A0A661B1Y6-F1
#
_cell.length_a   1.000
_cell.length_b   1.000
_cell.length_c   1.000
_cell.angle_alpha   90.00
_cell.angle_beta   90.00
_cell.angle_gamma   90.00
#
_symmetry.space_group_name_H-M   'P 1'
#
loop_
_entity.id
_entity.type
_entity.pdbx_description
1 polymer ?
#
loop_
_entity_poly.entity_id
_entity_poly.type
_entity_poly.pdbx_seq_one_letter_code
_entity_poly.pdbx_strand_id
1 'polypeptide(L)'
;MKGKIIVFILLFSTFLIANEIDTSKIKIDLSHCFFINTETNGKIAEWGTYDWVGKLQYDGEKWVFPAMLGTKYFWVNTETGQKIWGEYDDVENLEFAGSCYLFKALKKGKFAWINCKTGKPVDKFYDDVCCIQRTTDRWVFQVKEKNMWQWVDVKTGKKLWGKYTALGDLIPIKDSKHDFWVFWAQKGDKEYWINTKTGKPIGKGYDQVCCIDDIADHWVYWAKSKGKSFWVDAITGKPMDEWGKWDDLCCIQQLKDGRWVFWVKDGTKEFWFNVNDNEKYIDKDCTQKYAD
;
A
#
# COMPACT_ATOMS: atom_id res chain seq x y z
N MET A 1 -53.54 52.81 18.99
CA MET A 1 -53.62 51.68 18.02
C MET A 1 -52.20 51.21 17.70
N LYS A 2 -51.81 50.04 18.20
CA LYS A 2 -50.51 49.41 17.92
C LYS A 2 -50.73 48.38 16.81
N GLY A 3 -50.24 48.66 15.60
CA GLY A 3 -50.24 47.70 14.49
C GLY A 3 -49.07 46.73 14.63
N LYS A 4 -49.36 45.43 14.69
CA LYS A 4 -48.36 44.37 14.64
C LYS A 4 -47.91 44.19 13.19
N ILE A 5 -46.62 44.35 12.92
CA ILE A 5 -45.99 43.92 11.66
C ILE A 5 -45.56 42.47 11.87
N ILE A 6 -46.17 41.56 11.10
CA ILE A 6 -45.74 40.17 10.96
C ILE A 6 -44.65 40.17 9.90
N VAL A 7 -43.41 39.89 10.29
CA VAL A 7 -42.30 39.66 9.37
C VAL A 7 -42.29 38.18 9.00
N PHE A 8 -42.64 37.89 7.75
CA PHE A 8 -42.46 36.57 7.14
C PHE A 8 -40.97 36.35 6.85
N ILE A 9 -40.30 35.51 7.64
CA ILE A 9 -38.95 35.03 7.31
C ILE A 9 -39.12 33.86 6.34
N LEU A 10 -38.91 34.12 5.05
CA LEU A 10 -38.74 33.10 4.03
C LEU A 10 -37.36 32.47 4.22
N LEU A 11 -37.33 31.32 4.90
CA LEU A 11 -36.21 30.39 4.90
C LEU A 11 -36.08 29.78 3.50
N PHE A 12 -35.26 30.39 2.65
CA PHE A 12 -34.73 29.73 1.46
C PHE A 12 -33.78 28.62 1.94
N SER A 13 -34.29 27.39 1.97
CA SER A 13 -33.48 26.19 2.01
C SER A 13 -32.82 26.03 0.64
N THR A 14 -31.60 26.56 0.47
CA THR A 14 -30.79 26.20 -0.69
C THR A 14 -30.33 24.77 -0.51
N PHE A 15 -31.03 23.85 -1.18
CA PHE A 15 -30.53 22.52 -1.50
C PHE A 15 -29.16 22.68 -2.17
N LEU A 16 -28.09 22.42 -1.41
CA LEU A 16 -26.76 22.17 -1.95
C LEU A 16 -26.81 20.80 -2.62
N ILE A 17 -27.25 20.79 -3.88
CA ILE A 17 -26.97 19.67 -4.77
C ILE A 17 -25.49 19.80 -5.08
N ALA A 18 -24.69 18.89 -4.51
CA ALA A 18 -23.29 18.72 -4.89
C ALA A 18 -23.28 18.31 -6.37
N ASN A 19 -23.24 19.29 -7.25
CA ASN A 19 -23.05 19.05 -8.68
C ASN A 19 -21.64 18.49 -8.83
N GLU A 20 -21.54 17.24 -9.30
CA GLU A 20 -20.28 16.69 -9.77
C GLU A 20 -19.71 17.66 -10.81
N ILE A 21 -18.52 18.23 -10.53
CA ILE A 21 -17.83 19.07 -11.49
C ILE A 21 -17.21 18.14 -12.53
N ASP A 22 -17.69 18.21 -13.77
CA ASP A 22 -17.12 17.47 -14.89
C ASP A 22 -15.73 18.02 -15.21
N THR A 23 -14.70 17.32 -14.73
CA THR A 23 -13.29 17.72 -14.87
C THR A 23 -12.79 17.74 -16.31
N SER A 24 -13.48 17.10 -17.26
CA SER A 24 -13.15 17.20 -18.69
C SER A 24 -13.45 18.59 -19.27
N LYS A 25 -14.26 19.37 -18.54
CA LYS A 25 -14.73 20.70 -18.89
C LYS A 25 -14.10 21.78 -17.99
N ILE A 26 -12.91 21.51 -17.49
CA ILE A 26 -12.17 22.46 -16.66
C ILE A 26 -10.86 22.80 -17.34
N LYS A 27 -10.62 24.09 -17.55
CA LYS A 27 -9.32 24.61 -18.00
C LYS A 27 -8.66 25.38 -16.86
N ILE A 28 -7.36 25.16 -16.67
CA ILE A 28 -6.53 25.97 -15.77
C ILE A 28 -6.16 27.25 -16.50
N ASP A 29 -6.51 28.39 -15.93
CA ASP A 29 -5.92 29.67 -16.34
C ASP A 29 -4.64 29.91 -15.53
N LEU A 30 -3.48 29.66 -16.18
CA LEU A 30 -2.17 29.85 -15.58
C LEU A 30 -1.83 31.32 -15.29
N SER A 31 -2.53 32.27 -15.90
CA SER A 31 -2.25 33.70 -15.72
C SER A 31 -2.78 34.24 -14.38
N HIS A 32 -3.75 33.56 -13.79
CA HIS A 32 -4.46 34.02 -12.58
C HIS A 32 -4.84 32.89 -11.60
N CYS A 33 -4.36 31.66 -11.83
CA CYS A 33 -4.51 30.51 -10.91
C CYS A 33 -5.97 30.15 -10.54
N PHE A 34 -6.91 30.20 -11.49
CA PHE A 34 -8.29 29.71 -11.29
C PHE A 34 -8.68 28.61 -12.29
N PHE A 35 -9.68 27.81 -11.91
CA PHE A 35 -10.35 26.84 -12.77
C PHE A 35 -11.56 27.50 -13.45
N ILE A 36 -11.60 27.43 -14.78
CA ILE A 36 -12.73 27.92 -15.59
C ILE A 36 -13.63 26.74 -15.93
N ASN A 37 -14.94 26.86 -15.67
CA ASN A 37 -15.91 25.95 -16.27
C ASN A 37 -16.00 26.27 -17.77
N THR A 38 -15.58 25.32 -18.63
CA THR A 38 -15.46 25.55 -20.08
C THR A 38 -16.80 25.63 -20.80
N GLU A 39 -17.92 25.23 -20.17
CA GLU A 39 -19.26 25.34 -20.76
C GLU A 39 -19.92 26.68 -20.46
N THR A 40 -19.78 27.16 -19.23
CA THR A 40 -20.43 28.41 -18.79
C THR A 40 -19.51 29.62 -18.93
N ASN A 41 -18.22 29.40 -19.17
CA ASN A 41 -17.16 30.42 -19.05
C ASN A 41 -17.15 31.12 -17.67
N GLY A 42 -17.86 30.55 -16.69
CA GLY A 42 -17.92 31.05 -15.33
C GLY A 42 -16.63 30.73 -14.58
N LYS A 43 -16.06 31.75 -13.92
CA LYS A 43 -14.95 31.57 -12.98
C LYS A 43 -15.46 30.77 -11.77
N ILE A 44 -14.81 29.66 -11.42
CA ILE A 44 -15.31 28.79 -10.33
C ILE A 44 -15.04 29.42 -8.93
N ALA A 45 -14.05 30.30 -8.79
CA ALA A 45 -13.96 31.43 -7.84
C ALA A 45 -12.53 32.01 -7.91
N GLU A 46 -12.34 33.24 -7.43
CA GLU A 46 -11.01 33.87 -7.31
C GLU A 46 -10.44 33.51 -5.93
N TRP A 47 -9.60 32.48 -5.88
CA TRP A 47 -9.08 31.93 -4.62
C TRP A 47 -7.75 32.53 -4.17
N GLY A 48 -7.25 33.55 -4.87
CA GLY A 48 -5.97 34.21 -4.62
C GLY A 48 -4.91 33.97 -5.70
N THR A 49 -3.74 34.61 -5.55
CA THR A 49 -2.57 34.43 -6.42
C THR A 49 -1.61 33.42 -5.78
N TYR A 50 -1.33 32.32 -6.48
CA TYR A 50 -0.43 31.27 -6.02
C TYR A 50 0.78 31.17 -6.96
N ASP A 51 1.93 30.75 -6.42
CA ASP A 51 3.13 30.53 -7.22
C ASP A 51 3.05 29.21 -8.00
N TRP A 52 2.24 28.27 -7.50
CA TRP A 52 1.93 27.01 -8.17
C TRP A 52 0.55 26.48 -7.76
N VAL A 53 -0.11 25.79 -8.69
CA VAL A 53 -1.39 25.11 -8.49
C VAL A 53 -1.30 23.70 -9.06
N GLY A 54 -1.67 22.72 -8.26
CA GLY A 54 -1.74 21.32 -8.66
C GLY A 54 -3.11 20.89 -9.18
N LYS A 55 -3.29 19.58 -9.29
CA LYS A 55 -4.49 18.98 -9.87
C LYS A 55 -5.70 19.13 -8.94
N LEU A 56 -6.83 19.54 -9.52
CA LEU A 56 -8.15 19.52 -8.88
C LEU A 56 -8.57 18.08 -8.55
N GLN A 57 -8.97 17.84 -7.30
CA GLN A 57 -9.29 16.54 -6.74
C GLN A 57 -10.52 16.62 -5.83
N TYR A 58 -11.26 15.52 -5.69
CA TYR A 58 -12.41 15.43 -4.80
C TYR A 58 -12.02 14.66 -3.54
N ASP A 59 -12.26 15.24 -2.36
CA ASP A 59 -11.88 14.65 -1.07
C ASP A 59 -12.97 13.76 -0.44
N GLY A 60 -14.07 13.53 -1.16
CA GLY A 60 -15.26 12.83 -0.68
C GLY A 60 -16.41 13.77 -0.27
N GLU A 61 -16.13 15.04 0.03
CA GLU A 61 -17.12 16.04 0.44
C GLU A 61 -17.12 17.28 -0.46
N LYS A 62 -15.95 17.69 -0.96
CA LYS A 62 -15.76 18.90 -1.76
C LYS A 62 -14.57 18.78 -2.71
N TRP A 63 -14.54 19.69 -3.67
CA TRP A 63 -13.42 19.84 -4.58
C TRP A 63 -12.30 20.68 -3.94
N VAL A 64 -11.07 20.21 -4.11
CA VAL A 64 -9.86 20.78 -3.51
C VAL A 64 -8.69 20.69 -4.49
N PHE A 65 -7.70 21.55 -4.32
CA PHE A 65 -6.44 21.46 -5.06
C PHE A 65 -5.26 21.86 -4.17
N PRO A 66 -4.07 21.28 -4.37
CA PRO A 66 -2.88 21.74 -3.68
C PRO A 66 -2.34 23.00 -4.38
N ALA A 67 -1.80 23.93 -3.60
CA ALA A 67 -1.21 25.16 -4.09
C ALA A 67 0.06 25.48 -3.30
N MET A 68 0.89 26.34 -3.87
CA MET A 68 2.11 26.85 -3.23
C MET A 68 2.09 28.37 -3.16
N LEU A 69 2.53 28.92 -2.03
CA LEU A 69 2.84 30.33 -1.87
C LEU A 69 4.17 30.48 -1.13
N GLY A 70 5.12 31.17 -1.76
CA GLY A 70 6.52 31.20 -1.36
C GLY A 70 7.12 29.79 -1.36
N THR A 71 7.41 29.27 -0.17
CA THR A 71 8.03 27.95 0.03
C THR A 71 7.09 26.95 0.70
N LYS A 72 5.80 27.30 0.84
CA LYS A 72 4.82 26.50 1.57
C LYS A 72 3.73 25.99 0.67
N TYR A 73 3.45 24.70 0.83
CA TYR A 73 2.37 23.99 0.18
C TYR A 73 1.19 23.84 1.13
N PHE A 74 -0.02 23.91 0.58
CA PHE A 74 -1.27 23.74 1.30
C PHE A 74 -2.38 23.33 0.33
N TRP A 75 -3.52 22.91 0.88
CA TRP A 75 -4.71 22.63 0.08
C TRP A 75 -5.69 23.79 0.14
N VAL A 76 -6.45 24.00 -0.94
CA VAL A 76 -7.46 25.06 -1.06
C VAL A 76 -8.82 24.42 -1.31
N ASN A 77 -9.84 24.87 -0.57
CA ASN A 77 -11.23 24.53 -0.85
C ASN A 77 -11.75 25.38 -2.02
N THR A 78 -12.27 24.76 -3.09
CA THR A 78 -12.81 25.52 -4.22
C THR A 78 -14.10 26.28 -3.90
N GLU A 79 -14.85 25.87 -2.88
CA GLU A 79 -16.09 26.56 -2.52
C GLU A 79 -15.82 27.90 -1.81
N THR A 80 -14.81 27.93 -0.96
CA THR A 80 -14.53 29.09 -0.08
C THR A 80 -13.25 29.84 -0.42
N GLY A 81 -12.35 29.24 -1.20
CA GLY A 81 -11.01 29.76 -1.45
C GLY A 81 -10.07 29.73 -0.26
N GLN A 82 -10.50 29.14 0.86
CA GLN A 82 -9.70 29.12 2.06
C GLN A 82 -8.65 28.01 2.01
N LYS A 83 -7.47 28.30 2.56
CA LYS A 83 -6.47 27.28 2.87
C LYS A 83 -7.04 26.31 3.90
N ILE A 84 -6.87 25.01 3.67
CA ILE A 84 -7.33 23.93 4.52
C ILE A 84 -6.19 22.98 4.87
N TRP A 85 -6.38 22.24 5.97
CA TRP A 85 -5.48 21.17 6.44
C TRP A 85 -4.03 21.55 6.75
N GLY A 86 -3.73 22.85 6.81
CA GLY A 86 -2.45 23.38 7.26
C GLY A 86 -1.43 23.62 6.15
N GLU A 87 -0.26 24.11 6.55
CA GLU A 87 0.86 24.42 5.65
C GLU A 87 2.04 23.45 5.89
N TYR A 88 2.67 23.08 4.78
CA TYR A 88 3.66 22.02 4.67
C TYR A 88 4.84 22.47 3.79
N ASP A 89 5.95 21.75 3.91
CA ASP A 89 7.11 21.94 3.04
C ASP A 89 6.91 21.23 1.69
N ASP A 90 6.03 20.22 1.63
CA ASP A 90 5.58 19.54 0.42
C ASP A 90 4.26 18.80 0.69
N VAL A 91 3.45 18.59 -0.36
CA VAL A 91 2.22 17.77 -0.32
C VAL A 91 2.08 16.94 -1.60
N GLU A 92 1.67 15.68 -1.45
CA GLU A 92 1.34 14.81 -2.58
C GLU A 92 -0.17 14.82 -2.89
N ASN A 93 -0.59 14.11 -3.95
CA ASN A 93 -2.00 13.97 -4.32
C ASN A 93 -2.82 13.23 -3.25
N LEU A 94 -4.14 13.34 -3.36
CA LEU A 94 -5.06 12.60 -2.51
C LEU A 94 -5.04 11.10 -2.86
N GLU A 95 -4.98 10.26 -1.84
CA GLU A 95 -5.16 8.81 -1.91
C GLU A 95 -6.38 8.39 -1.11
N PHE A 96 -7.25 7.58 -1.71
CA PHE A 96 -8.41 7.02 -1.03
C PHE A 96 -8.03 5.78 -0.23
N ALA A 97 -8.41 5.75 1.05
CA ALA A 97 -8.18 4.62 1.93
C ALA A 97 -9.45 4.26 2.72
N GLY A 98 -10.38 3.59 2.03
CA GLY A 98 -11.56 2.96 2.62
C GLY A 98 -12.70 3.92 2.94
N SER A 99 -12.53 4.81 3.93
CA SER A 99 -13.58 5.75 4.34
C SER A 99 -13.16 7.21 4.33
N CYS A 100 -11.93 7.50 3.92
CA CYS A 100 -11.41 8.86 3.84
C CYS A 100 -10.33 8.96 2.76
N TYR A 101 -10.16 10.18 2.26
CA TYR A 101 -8.97 10.56 1.52
C TYR A 101 -7.88 11.03 2.47
N LEU A 102 -6.63 10.76 2.09
CA LEU A 102 -5.43 11.23 2.77
C LEU A 102 -4.47 11.84 1.76
N PHE A 103 -3.54 12.67 2.22
CA PHE A 103 -2.38 13.07 1.43
C PHE A 103 -1.10 12.93 2.25
N LYS A 104 0.00 12.60 1.58
CA LYS A 104 1.32 12.60 2.20
C LYS A 104 1.82 14.03 2.25
N ALA A 105 2.38 14.43 3.39
CA ALA A 105 2.88 15.77 3.62
C ALA A 105 4.24 15.76 4.30
N LEU A 106 5.12 16.67 3.88
CA LEU A 106 6.43 16.92 4.49
C LEU A 106 6.34 18.13 5.42
N LYS A 107 6.85 18.00 6.64
CA LYS A 107 6.96 19.11 7.60
C LYS A 107 8.21 18.98 8.45
N LYS A 108 9.10 19.97 8.37
CA LYS A 108 10.38 20.03 9.09
C LYS A 108 11.21 18.76 8.89
N GLY A 109 11.30 18.29 7.65
CA GLY A 109 12.07 17.09 7.29
C GLY A 109 11.45 15.76 7.72
N LYS A 110 10.18 15.74 8.14
CA LYS A 110 9.44 14.52 8.52
C LYS A 110 8.15 14.39 7.72
N PHE A 111 7.70 13.16 7.49
CA PHE A 111 6.52 12.86 6.68
C PHE A 111 5.33 12.38 7.51
N ALA A 112 4.11 12.65 7.06
CA ALA A 112 2.90 12.06 7.61
C ALA A 112 1.83 11.88 6.54
N TRP A 113 0.94 10.90 6.74
CA TRP A 113 -0.35 10.87 6.07
C TRP A 113 -1.34 11.74 6.84
N ILE A 114 -1.88 12.76 6.19
CA ILE A 114 -2.86 13.70 6.74
C ILE A 114 -4.25 13.25 6.33
N ASN A 115 -5.16 13.13 7.29
CA ASN A 115 -6.54 12.75 7.05
C ASN A 115 -7.37 13.98 6.62
N CYS A 116 -7.91 13.98 5.40
CA CYS A 116 -8.65 15.13 4.84
C CYS A 116 -9.92 15.50 5.62
N LYS A 117 -10.53 14.55 6.34
CA LYS A 117 -11.70 14.85 7.18
C LYS A 117 -11.34 15.69 8.40
N THR A 118 -10.14 15.53 8.94
CA THR A 118 -9.72 16.17 10.20
C THR A 118 -8.63 17.23 10.02
N GLY A 119 -7.91 17.22 8.90
CA GLY A 119 -6.71 18.02 8.68
C GLY A 119 -5.54 17.68 9.61
N LYS A 120 -5.56 16.51 10.24
CA LYS A 120 -4.56 16.06 11.21
C LYS A 120 -3.81 14.84 10.69
N PRO A 121 -2.55 14.62 11.10
CA PRO A 121 -1.87 13.37 10.81
C PRO A 121 -2.65 12.20 11.40
N VAL A 122 -2.65 11.05 10.70
CA VAL A 122 -3.30 9.82 11.18
C VAL A 122 -2.74 9.38 12.55
N ASP A 123 -1.45 9.63 12.78
CA ASP A 123 -0.80 9.45 14.08
C ASP A 123 0.12 10.66 14.37
N LYS A 124 1.26 10.72 13.67
CA LYS A 124 2.25 11.79 13.83
C LYS A 124 3.17 11.87 12.60
N PHE A 125 4.15 12.77 12.68
CA PHE A 125 5.24 12.90 11.71
C PHE A 125 6.38 11.93 12.00
N TYR A 126 6.82 11.24 10.96
CA TYR A 126 7.80 10.15 10.95
C TYR A 126 9.04 10.53 10.13
N ASP A 127 10.12 9.76 10.29
CA ASP A 127 11.32 9.98 9.48
C ASP A 127 11.03 9.65 8.00
N ASP A 128 10.14 8.69 7.75
CA ASP A 128 9.57 8.40 6.44
C ASP A 128 8.18 7.75 6.56
N VAL A 129 7.36 7.85 5.51
CA VAL A 129 6.11 7.09 5.34
C VAL A 129 6.01 6.57 3.91
N CYS A 130 5.60 5.32 3.76
CA CYS A 130 5.40 4.67 2.46
C CYS A 130 3.94 4.72 2.01
N CYS A 131 3.68 4.16 0.84
CA CYS A 131 2.37 4.06 0.21
C CYS A 131 1.32 3.37 1.10
N ILE A 132 0.05 3.70 0.83
CA ILE A 132 -1.10 3.05 1.44
C ILE A 132 -1.35 1.72 0.73
N GLN A 133 -1.56 0.66 1.52
CA GLN A 133 -1.91 -0.68 1.06
C GLN A 133 -3.13 -1.20 1.82
N ARG A 134 -3.68 -2.32 1.36
CA ARG A 134 -4.94 -2.86 1.88
C ARG A 134 -4.87 -4.37 2.06
N THR A 135 -5.36 -4.85 3.20
CA THR A 135 -5.75 -6.25 3.38
C THR A 135 -7.26 -6.40 3.20
N THR A 136 -7.79 -7.61 3.36
CA THR A 136 -9.24 -7.85 3.27
C THR A 136 -10.07 -6.97 4.20
N ASP A 137 -9.55 -6.60 5.38
CA ASP A 137 -10.30 -5.94 6.46
C ASP A 137 -9.81 -4.53 6.84
N ARG A 138 -8.67 -4.07 6.33
CA ARG A 138 -8.09 -2.77 6.72
C ARG A 138 -7.22 -2.13 5.65
N TRP A 139 -7.06 -0.82 5.79
CA TRP A 139 -6.08 -0.02 5.08
C TRP A 139 -4.93 0.31 6.02
N VAL A 140 -3.70 0.19 5.51
CA VAL A 140 -2.47 0.36 6.28
C VAL A 140 -1.43 1.12 5.47
N PHE A 141 -0.44 1.67 6.14
CA PHE A 141 0.76 2.24 5.51
C PHE A 141 1.98 1.93 6.36
N GLN A 142 3.16 2.03 5.75
CA GLN A 142 4.42 1.83 6.48
C GLN A 142 4.96 3.16 6.98
N VAL A 143 5.59 3.13 8.15
CA VAL A 143 6.29 4.28 8.74
C VAL A 143 7.69 3.89 9.19
N LYS A 144 8.62 4.83 9.05
CA LYS A 144 9.99 4.71 9.55
C LYS A 144 10.22 5.62 10.75
N GLU A 145 10.73 5.06 11.85
CA GLU A 145 11.11 5.79 13.05
C GLU A 145 12.41 5.20 13.60
N LYS A 146 13.47 6.00 13.71
CA LYS A 146 14.77 5.56 14.27
C LYS A 146 15.32 4.29 13.59
N ASN A 147 15.33 4.30 12.25
CA ASN A 147 15.77 3.18 11.41
C ASN A 147 14.96 1.88 11.53
N MET A 148 13.76 1.93 12.11
CA MET A 148 12.85 0.79 12.18
C MET A 148 11.56 1.10 11.43
N TRP A 149 11.09 0.12 10.68
CA TRP A 149 9.85 0.14 9.94
C TRP A 149 8.71 -0.56 10.69
N GLN A 150 7.51 -0.02 10.54
CA GLN A 150 6.27 -0.56 11.12
C GLN A 150 5.09 -0.33 10.19
N TRP A 151 4.08 -1.19 10.29
CA TRP A 151 2.76 -0.94 9.71
C TRP A 151 1.89 -0.11 10.67
N VAL A 152 1.07 0.77 10.13
CA VAL A 152 0.10 1.59 10.87
C VAL A 152 -1.27 1.44 10.22
N ASP A 153 -2.28 1.22 11.05
CA ASP A 153 -3.69 1.21 10.64
C ASP A 153 -4.15 2.62 10.28
N VAL A 154 -4.68 2.81 9.07
CA VAL A 154 -5.13 4.12 8.59
C VAL A 154 -6.26 4.69 9.44
N LYS A 155 -7.19 3.83 9.90
CA LYS A 155 -8.39 4.27 10.61
C LYS A 155 -8.09 4.73 12.04
N THR A 156 -7.15 4.07 12.71
CA THR A 156 -6.91 4.24 14.14
C THR A 156 -5.55 4.85 14.48
N GLY A 157 -4.63 4.92 13.52
CA GLY A 157 -3.23 5.31 13.76
C GLY A 157 -2.45 4.30 14.60
N LYS A 158 -3.02 3.12 14.90
CA LYS A 158 -2.37 2.12 15.73
C LYS A 158 -1.30 1.37 14.94
N LYS A 159 -0.15 1.18 15.57
CA LYS A 159 0.96 0.36 15.05
C LYS A 159 0.56 -1.12 15.06
N LEU A 160 0.85 -1.81 13.97
CA LEU A 160 0.49 -3.21 13.73
C LEU A 160 1.73 -4.10 13.53
N TRP A 161 1.55 -5.39 13.80
CA TRP A 161 2.40 -6.51 13.37
C TRP A 161 3.90 -6.46 13.69
N GLY A 162 4.36 -5.52 14.51
CA GLY A 162 5.72 -5.49 15.06
C GLY A 162 6.56 -4.30 14.58
N LYS A 163 7.88 -4.46 14.76
CA LYS A 163 8.95 -3.50 14.43
C LYS A 163 10.09 -4.26 13.77
N TYR A 164 10.54 -3.77 12.63
CA TYR A 164 11.51 -4.47 11.78
C TYR A 164 12.54 -3.50 11.22
N THR A 165 13.74 -4.00 10.89
CA THR A 165 14.78 -3.17 10.25
C THR A 165 14.46 -2.89 8.78
N ALA A 166 13.69 -3.78 8.16
CA ALA A 166 13.15 -3.63 6.81
C ALA A 166 11.79 -4.33 6.70
N LEU A 167 10.93 -3.84 5.81
CA LEU A 167 9.61 -4.38 5.50
C LEU A 167 9.42 -4.43 3.98
N GLY A 168 8.72 -5.45 3.50
CA GLY A 168 8.24 -5.56 2.13
C GLY A 168 6.75 -5.25 2.01
N ASP A 169 6.24 -5.31 0.79
CA ASP A 169 4.83 -5.11 0.48
C ASP A 169 3.94 -6.25 0.98
N LEU A 170 2.64 -5.98 1.03
CA LEU A 170 1.62 -6.98 1.35
C LEU A 170 1.39 -7.91 0.15
N ILE A 171 1.44 -9.22 0.41
CA ILE A 171 1.16 -10.28 -0.57
C ILE A 171 -0.05 -11.10 -0.08
N PRO A 172 -1.08 -11.32 -0.92
CA PRO A 172 -2.24 -12.11 -0.53
C PRO A 172 -1.92 -13.61 -0.60
N ILE A 173 -2.36 -14.35 0.43
CA ILE A 173 -2.47 -15.81 0.43
C ILE A 173 -3.96 -16.13 0.41
N LYS A 174 -4.44 -16.56 -0.76
CA LYS A 174 -5.86 -16.75 -0.99
C LYS A 174 -6.15 -18.01 -1.79
N ASP A 175 -6.90 -18.91 -1.16
CA ASP A 175 -7.45 -20.12 -1.77
C ASP A 175 -8.85 -20.42 -1.16
N SER A 176 -9.39 -21.62 -1.38
CA SER A 176 -10.70 -22.01 -0.86
C SER A 176 -10.77 -22.16 0.68
N LYS A 177 -9.63 -22.27 1.37
CA LYS A 177 -9.49 -22.51 2.82
C LYS A 177 -8.83 -21.34 3.54
N HIS A 178 -8.09 -20.51 2.83
CA HIS A 178 -7.25 -19.46 3.37
C HIS A 178 -7.53 -18.12 2.68
N ASP A 179 -7.60 -17.06 3.48
CA ASP A 179 -7.77 -15.68 3.01
C ASP A 179 -7.07 -14.76 3.99
N PHE A 180 -5.77 -14.55 3.81
CA PHE A 180 -4.98 -13.63 4.63
C PHE A 180 -3.87 -12.99 3.80
N TRP A 181 -3.16 -12.05 4.42
CA TRP A 181 -2.04 -11.37 3.78
C TRP A 181 -0.76 -11.64 4.56
N VAL A 182 0.37 -11.59 3.88
CA VAL A 182 1.68 -11.63 4.49
C VAL A 182 2.53 -10.45 4.04
N PHE A 183 3.62 -10.20 4.75
CA PHE A 183 4.68 -9.32 4.28
C PHE A 183 6.03 -9.87 4.71
N TRP A 184 7.05 -9.61 3.89
CA TRP A 184 8.43 -9.91 4.25
C TRP A 184 8.93 -8.90 5.27
N ALA A 185 9.72 -9.36 6.23
CA ALA A 185 10.29 -8.51 7.25
C ALA A 185 11.66 -8.99 7.71
N GLN A 186 12.54 -8.04 8.03
CA GLN A 186 13.86 -8.33 8.61
C GLN A 186 13.93 -7.91 10.07
N LYS A 187 14.48 -8.78 10.92
CA LYS A 187 14.75 -8.46 12.33
C LYS A 187 16.08 -9.08 12.76
N GLY A 188 17.07 -8.22 13.01
CA GLY A 188 18.43 -8.69 13.26
C GLY A 188 19.03 -9.29 12.00
N ASP A 189 19.62 -10.47 12.12
CA ASP A 189 20.22 -11.25 11.03
C ASP A 189 19.25 -12.21 10.34
N LYS A 190 17.95 -12.15 10.69
CA LYS A 190 16.93 -13.06 10.17
C LYS A 190 15.84 -12.35 9.38
N GLU A 191 15.31 -13.11 8.43
CA GLU A 191 14.17 -12.75 7.61
C GLU A 191 12.97 -13.62 7.91
N TYR A 192 11.79 -13.06 7.68
CA TYR A 192 10.50 -13.63 8.05
C TYR A 192 9.43 -13.28 7.03
N TRP A 193 8.49 -14.20 6.83
CA TRP A 193 7.14 -13.86 6.36
C TRP A 193 6.24 -13.69 7.59
N ILE A 194 5.56 -12.56 7.71
CA ILE A 194 4.66 -12.26 8.83
C ILE A 194 3.22 -12.46 8.40
N ASN A 195 2.45 -13.26 9.14
CA ASN A 195 1.02 -13.42 8.91
C ASN A 195 0.26 -12.23 9.51
N THR A 196 -0.45 -11.47 8.67
CA THR A 196 -1.19 -10.26 9.09
C THR A 196 -2.41 -10.54 9.98
N LYS A 197 -2.98 -11.76 9.97
CA LYS A 197 -4.06 -12.11 10.89
C LYS A 197 -3.55 -12.27 12.32
N THR A 198 -2.38 -12.87 12.49
CA THR A 198 -1.82 -13.17 13.82
C THR A 198 -0.78 -12.15 14.29
N GLY A 199 -0.20 -11.38 13.36
CA GLY A 199 0.96 -10.53 13.61
C GLY A 199 2.22 -11.30 13.98
N LYS A 200 2.27 -12.61 13.71
CA LYS A 200 3.39 -13.48 14.06
C LYS A 200 4.11 -13.98 12.81
N PRO A 201 5.41 -14.28 12.92
CA PRO A 201 6.13 -14.95 11.84
C PRO A 201 5.52 -16.31 11.50
N ILE A 202 5.58 -16.65 10.22
CA ILE A 202 5.37 -17.99 9.70
C ILE A 202 6.72 -18.70 9.78
N GLY A 203 6.78 -19.80 10.53
CA GLY A 203 8.03 -20.50 10.82
C GLY A 203 8.88 -19.81 11.89
N LYS A 204 10.18 -20.13 11.92
CA LYS A 204 11.10 -19.74 13.00
C LYS A 204 12.04 -18.58 12.67
N GLY A 205 11.94 -18.02 11.46
CA GLY A 205 12.92 -17.09 10.91
C GLY A 205 14.13 -17.81 10.31
N TYR A 206 14.63 -17.28 9.21
CA TYR A 206 15.68 -17.90 8.41
C TYR A 206 16.76 -16.89 8.03
N ASP A 207 17.91 -17.38 7.57
CA ASP A 207 19.02 -16.50 7.15
C ASP A 207 18.60 -15.66 5.94
N GLN A 208 17.74 -16.23 5.09
CA GLN A 208 17.08 -15.55 4.00
C GLN A 208 15.73 -16.22 3.74
N VAL A 209 14.74 -15.45 3.31
CA VAL A 209 13.51 -15.99 2.70
C VAL A 209 13.19 -15.21 1.42
N CYS A 210 12.57 -15.86 0.47
CA CYS A 210 12.05 -15.20 -0.74
C CYS A 210 10.73 -15.84 -1.14
N CYS A 211 9.99 -15.10 -1.97
CA CYS A 211 9.14 -15.67 -3.00
C CYS A 211 8.07 -16.60 -2.42
N ILE A 212 6.90 -16.03 -2.14
CA ILE A 212 5.77 -16.80 -1.63
C ILE A 212 4.78 -17.06 -2.75
N ASP A 213 4.56 -18.32 -3.06
CA ASP A 213 3.86 -18.76 -4.27
C ASP A 213 2.97 -19.98 -3.97
N ASP A 214 1.91 -20.15 -4.77
CA ASP A 214 1.07 -21.34 -4.78
C ASP A 214 1.65 -22.36 -5.77
N ILE A 215 2.17 -23.46 -5.23
CA ILE A 215 2.93 -24.46 -5.97
C ILE A 215 2.35 -25.83 -5.65
N ALA A 216 1.82 -26.50 -6.68
CA ALA A 216 1.19 -27.80 -6.55
C ALA A 216 0.12 -27.86 -5.43
N ASP A 217 -0.74 -26.83 -5.35
CA ASP A 217 -1.78 -26.64 -4.32
C ASP A 217 -1.23 -26.40 -2.89
N HIS A 218 0.03 -25.98 -2.78
CA HIS A 218 0.66 -25.56 -1.53
C HIS A 218 1.18 -24.14 -1.65
N TRP A 219 0.69 -23.26 -0.77
CA TRP A 219 1.36 -22.00 -0.52
C TRP A 219 2.69 -22.26 0.18
N VAL A 220 3.79 -21.93 -0.48
CA VAL A 220 5.15 -22.17 0.01
C VAL A 220 6.01 -20.93 -0.17
N TYR A 221 7.11 -20.88 0.57
CA TYR A 221 8.18 -19.94 0.29
C TYR A 221 9.54 -20.61 0.39
N TRP A 222 10.51 -20.04 -0.33
CA TRP A 222 11.90 -20.47 -0.26
C TRP A 222 12.56 -19.90 0.99
N ALA A 223 13.35 -20.73 1.68
CA ALA A 223 14.12 -20.33 2.84
C ALA A 223 15.54 -20.89 2.79
N LYS A 224 16.48 -20.12 3.36
CA LYS A 224 17.87 -20.54 3.58
C LYS A 224 18.21 -20.57 5.06
N SER A 225 18.78 -21.67 5.53
CA SER A 225 19.24 -21.81 6.91
C SER A 225 20.49 -22.65 7.00
N LYS A 226 21.53 -22.13 7.66
CA LYS A 226 22.80 -22.84 7.89
C LYS A 226 23.42 -23.35 6.58
N GLY A 227 23.35 -22.54 5.53
CA GLY A 227 23.89 -22.86 4.21
C GLY A 227 23.03 -23.77 3.35
N LYS A 228 21.89 -24.28 3.84
CA LYS A 228 20.96 -25.11 3.07
C LYS A 228 19.71 -24.34 2.65
N SER A 229 19.25 -24.56 1.43
CA SER A 229 18.04 -24.04 0.81
C SER A 229 16.92 -25.09 0.83
N PHE A 230 15.68 -24.68 1.12
CA PHE A 230 14.51 -25.57 1.17
C PHE A 230 13.20 -24.78 1.07
N TRP A 231 12.10 -25.50 0.82
CA TRP A 231 10.76 -24.93 0.79
C TRP A 231 10.08 -25.05 2.16
N VAL A 232 9.27 -24.05 2.50
CA VAL A 232 8.51 -23.99 3.75
C VAL A 232 7.05 -23.76 3.43
N ASP A 233 6.17 -24.58 4.02
CA ASP A 233 4.73 -24.39 3.96
C ASP A 233 4.36 -23.05 4.63
N ALA A 234 3.71 -22.16 3.87
CA ALA A 234 3.35 -20.82 4.31
C ALA A 234 2.14 -20.79 5.27
N ILE A 235 1.41 -21.89 5.39
CA ILE A 235 0.25 -22.02 6.27
C ILE A 235 0.70 -22.47 7.66
N THR A 236 1.58 -23.46 7.72
CA THR A 236 2.05 -24.10 8.96
C THR A 236 3.40 -23.58 9.44
N GLY A 237 4.21 -23.03 8.54
CA GLY A 237 5.59 -22.60 8.80
C GLY A 237 6.59 -23.75 8.93
N LYS A 238 6.20 -24.98 8.56
CA LYS A 238 7.08 -26.16 8.61
C LYS A 238 7.79 -26.35 7.26
N PRO A 239 9.05 -26.82 7.24
CA PRO A 239 9.69 -27.24 6.01
C PRO A 239 8.88 -28.32 5.28
N MET A 240 8.86 -28.26 3.95
CA MET A 240 8.37 -29.33 3.08
C MET A 240 9.45 -30.41 3.00
N ASP A 241 9.49 -31.32 3.99
CA ASP A 241 10.56 -32.30 4.11
C ASP A 241 10.62 -33.26 2.91
N GLU A 242 9.48 -33.53 2.27
CA GLU A 242 9.34 -34.31 1.04
C GLU A 242 10.06 -33.68 -0.17
N TRP A 243 10.24 -32.35 -0.20
CA TRP A 243 10.95 -31.63 -1.26
C TRP A 243 12.43 -31.43 -0.95
N GLY A 244 12.88 -31.96 0.20
CA GLY A 244 14.27 -32.01 0.59
C GLY A 244 14.90 -30.70 1.06
N LYS A 245 16.18 -30.79 1.41
CA LYS A 245 17.03 -29.66 1.82
C LYS A 245 18.35 -29.77 1.08
N TRP A 246 18.71 -28.71 0.37
CA TRP A 246 19.77 -28.75 -0.65
C TRP A 246 20.80 -27.65 -0.40
N ASP A 247 21.99 -27.73 -1.00
CA ASP A 247 22.95 -26.61 -0.91
C ASP A 247 22.40 -25.36 -1.60
N ASP A 248 21.72 -25.55 -2.74
CA ASP A 248 20.97 -24.50 -3.40
C ASP A 248 19.78 -25.04 -4.19
N LEU A 249 18.81 -24.17 -4.43
CA LEU A 249 17.67 -24.47 -5.31
C LEU A 249 17.15 -23.18 -5.95
N CYS A 250 16.62 -23.26 -7.17
CA CYS A 250 16.05 -22.09 -7.86
C CYS A 250 14.98 -22.50 -8.87
N CYS A 251 14.42 -21.47 -9.52
CA CYS A 251 13.83 -21.63 -10.84
C CYS A 251 12.61 -22.55 -10.85
N ILE A 252 11.82 -22.51 -9.77
CA ILE A 252 10.57 -23.27 -9.69
C ILE A 252 9.59 -22.76 -10.75
N GLN A 253 8.96 -23.69 -11.47
CA GLN A 253 8.03 -23.35 -12.53
C GLN A 253 7.09 -24.51 -12.83
N GLN A 254 5.91 -24.16 -13.35
CA GLN A 254 4.98 -25.11 -13.90
C GLN A 254 5.30 -25.40 -15.36
N LEU A 255 5.40 -26.67 -15.71
CA LEU A 255 5.50 -27.17 -17.08
C LEU A 255 4.13 -27.12 -17.77
N LYS A 256 4.12 -27.24 -19.11
CA LYS A 256 2.89 -27.19 -19.92
C LYS A 256 1.89 -28.29 -19.58
N ASP A 257 2.36 -29.41 -19.04
CA ASP A 257 1.54 -30.54 -18.61
C ASP A 257 1.06 -30.44 -17.14
N GLY A 258 1.34 -29.31 -16.49
CA GLY A 258 0.90 -29.00 -15.13
C GLY A 258 1.87 -29.44 -14.03
N ARG A 259 2.93 -30.20 -14.34
CA ARG A 259 3.96 -30.59 -13.37
C ARG A 259 4.76 -29.40 -12.90
N TRP A 260 5.17 -29.40 -11.63
CA TRP A 260 6.04 -28.38 -11.04
C TRP A 260 7.45 -28.92 -10.86
N VAL A 261 8.43 -28.16 -11.34
CA VAL A 261 9.85 -28.56 -11.25
C VAL A 261 10.69 -27.41 -10.75
N PHE A 262 11.76 -27.72 -10.02
CA PHE A 262 12.79 -26.75 -9.65
C PHE A 262 14.19 -27.35 -9.81
N TRP A 263 15.16 -26.50 -10.10
CA TRP A 263 16.56 -26.91 -10.20
C TRP A 263 17.17 -26.99 -8.81
N VAL A 264 18.04 -27.98 -8.61
CA VAL A 264 18.71 -28.27 -7.34
C VAL A 264 20.20 -28.43 -7.55
N LYS A 265 20.97 -27.91 -6.59
CA LYS A 265 22.39 -28.20 -6.40
C LYS A 265 22.64 -28.77 -5.01
N ASP A 266 23.35 -29.88 -4.95
CA ASP A 266 23.80 -30.50 -3.70
C ASP A 266 25.22 -31.06 -3.89
N GLY A 267 26.20 -30.36 -3.33
CA GLY A 267 27.61 -30.57 -3.61
C GLY A 267 27.95 -30.39 -5.10
N THR A 268 28.47 -31.45 -5.71
CA THR A 268 28.80 -31.50 -7.15
C THR A 268 27.64 -32.00 -8.01
N LYS A 269 26.52 -32.41 -7.39
CA LYS A 269 25.35 -32.93 -8.10
C LYS A 269 24.41 -31.78 -8.44
N GLU A 270 23.91 -31.79 -9.68
CA GLU A 270 22.90 -30.85 -10.16
C GLU A 270 21.81 -31.64 -10.88
N PHE A 271 20.54 -31.35 -10.59
CA PHE A 271 19.38 -32.06 -11.12
C PHE A 271 18.11 -31.21 -11.06
N TRP A 272 17.07 -31.66 -11.74
CA TRP A 272 15.71 -31.11 -11.65
C TRP A 272 14.88 -32.00 -10.72
N PHE A 273 14.24 -31.40 -9.72
CA PHE A 273 13.32 -32.09 -8.83
C PHE A 273 11.89 -31.85 -9.32
N ASN A 274 11.13 -32.92 -9.52
CA ASN A 274 9.70 -32.84 -9.85
C ASN A 274 8.88 -32.96 -8.57
N VAL A 275 8.14 -31.91 -8.26
CA VAL A 275 7.30 -31.79 -7.05
C VAL A 275 6.16 -32.82 -7.05
N ASN A 276 5.67 -33.21 -8.23
CA ASN A 276 4.48 -34.06 -8.33
C ASN A 276 4.76 -35.54 -8.01
N ASP A 277 5.96 -36.04 -8.32
CA ASP A 277 6.36 -37.44 -8.07
C ASP A 277 7.48 -37.58 -7.03
N ASN A 278 8.07 -36.46 -6.59
CA ASN A 278 9.23 -36.41 -5.69
C ASN A 278 10.48 -37.11 -6.24
N GLU A 279 10.64 -37.10 -7.57
CA GLU A 279 11.76 -37.75 -8.26
C GLU A 279 12.77 -36.72 -8.82
N LYS A 280 14.00 -37.18 -9.03
CA LYS A 280 15.10 -36.39 -9.57
C LYS A 280 15.30 -36.71 -11.05
N TYR A 281 15.58 -35.69 -11.84
CA TYR A 281 15.75 -35.79 -13.29
C TYR A 281 16.99 -35.03 -13.75
N ILE A 282 17.61 -35.51 -14.83
CA ILE A 282 18.78 -34.85 -15.43
C ILE A 282 18.33 -33.60 -16.20
N ASP A 283 17.17 -33.67 -16.84
CA ASP A 283 16.59 -32.61 -17.66
C ASP A 283 15.32 -32.02 -17.03
N LYS A 284 15.04 -30.76 -17.40
CA LYS A 284 13.87 -30.01 -16.93
C LYS A 284 12.54 -30.66 -17.30
N ASP A 285 12.47 -31.28 -18.47
CA ASP A 285 11.23 -31.88 -18.99
C ASP A 285 10.92 -33.25 -18.32
N CYS A 286 11.81 -33.69 -17.44
CA CYS A 286 11.71 -34.90 -16.64
C CYS A 286 11.59 -36.15 -17.52
N THR A 287 12.42 -36.22 -18.55
CA THR A 287 12.45 -37.35 -19.51
C THR A 287 13.48 -38.42 -19.12
N GLN A 288 14.53 -38.04 -18.38
CA GLN A 288 15.56 -38.95 -17.91
C GLN A 288 15.74 -38.84 -16.39
N LYS A 289 15.43 -39.93 -15.68
CA LYS A 289 15.67 -40.00 -14.23
C LYS A 289 17.15 -39.85 -13.90
N TYR A 290 17.43 -39.15 -12.81
CA TYR A 290 18.76 -39.01 -12.26
C TYR A 290 19.15 -40.33 -11.55
N ALA A 291 20.29 -40.90 -11.92
CA ALA A 291 20.85 -42.04 -11.20
C ALA A 291 21.69 -41.52 -10.03
N ASP A 292 21.34 -41.91 -8.80
CA ASP A 292 22.00 -41.48 -7.56
C ASP A 292 23.47 -41.94 -7.44
#